data_AF-A0A5D4RNJ5-F1
#
_entry.id   AF-A0A5D4RNJ5-F1
#
_cell.length_a   1.000
_cell.length_b   1.000
_cell.length_c   1.000
_cell.angle_alpha   90.00
_cell.angle_beta   90.00
_cell.angle_gamma   90.00
#
_symmetry.space_group_name_H-M   'P 1'
#
loop_
_entity.id
_entity.type
_entity.pdbx_description
1 polymer ?
#
loop_
_entity_poly.entity_id
_entity_poly.type
_entity_poly.pdbx_seq_one_letter_code
_entity_poly.pdbx_strand_id
1 'polypeptide(L)'
;MDSNYKCFIDIRFSGGDIQFDVSSDTQIFSFKSGIGFVAIPHFLSTLSSLYKGELSEIEMDCHGNLDYYIFSSDGTNLFIEHISHYPDGVFKYHFKLKEYIEAIYTEFHKYLQQLEKEGVLPLKTQEFAHPLGDNVLNAFYEFSSVLKR
;
A
#
# COMPACT_ATOMS: atom_id res chain seq x y z
N MET A 1 -17.05 -9.72 -11.03
CA MET A 1 -17.86 -9.22 -9.91
C MET A 1 -17.27 -7.88 -9.57
N ASP A 2 -18.05 -6.81 -9.63
CA ASP A 2 -17.56 -5.50 -9.19
C ASP A 2 -17.38 -5.59 -7.67
N SER A 3 -16.12 -5.62 -7.24
CA SER A 3 -15.78 -5.51 -5.84
C SER A 3 -16.21 -4.13 -5.34
N ASN A 4 -16.82 -4.08 -4.16
CA ASN A 4 -17.14 -2.82 -3.47
C ASN A 4 -15.90 -2.14 -2.87
N TYR A 5 -14.73 -2.77 -2.98
CA TYR A 5 -13.48 -2.25 -2.46
C TYR A 5 -13.01 -1.08 -3.31
N LYS A 6 -12.64 0.01 -2.65
CA LYS A 6 -12.05 1.18 -3.29
C LYS A 6 -10.77 1.54 -2.57
N CYS A 7 -9.77 1.93 -3.35
CA CYS A 7 -8.55 2.52 -2.82
C CYS A 7 -8.49 3.99 -3.25
N PHE A 8 -7.93 4.83 -2.38
CA PHE A 8 -7.49 6.18 -2.68
C PHE A 8 -6.01 6.31 -2.29
N ILE A 9 -5.23 6.98 -3.14
CA ILE A 9 -3.78 7.12 -2.97
C ILE A 9 -3.44 8.61 -2.97
N ASP A 10 -2.71 9.03 -1.94
CA ASP A 10 -2.07 10.34 -1.86
C ASP A 10 -0.57 10.15 -1.61
N ILE A 11 0.27 10.73 -2.48
CA ILE A 11 1.73 10.68 -2.38
C ILE A 11 2.25 12.11 -2.53
N ARG A 12 2.82 12.65 -1.46
CA ARG A 12 3.34 14.01 -1.41
C ARG A 12 4.82 14.03 -1.80
N PHE A 13 5.13 14.32 -3.07
CA PHE A 13 6.50 14.26 -3.60
C PHE A 13 7.53 15.11 -2.85
N SER A 14 7.13 16.28 -2.34
CA SER A 14 8.04 17.19 -1.63
C SER A 14 8.41 16.73 -0.22
N GLY A 15 7.60 15.86 0.39
CA GLY A 15 7.79 15.39 1.78
C GLY A 15 8.05 13.90 1.90
N GLY A 16 7.76 13.12 0.86
CA GLY A 16 7.80 11.67 0.90
C GLY A 16 6.61 11.03 1.63
N ASP A 17 5.74 11.82 2.25
CA ASP A 17 4.55 11.31 2.93
C ASP A 17 3.60 10.59 1.96
N ILE A 18 3.05 9.47 2.41
CA ILE A 18 2.11 8.63 1.65
C ILE A 18 0.87 8.31 2.49
N GLN A 19 -0.24 8.10 1.81
CA GLN A 19 -1.47 7.56 2.37
C GLN A 19 -2.17 6.67 1.34
N PHE A 20 -2.54 5.47 1.78
CA PHE A 20 -3.36 4.52 1.04
C PHE A 20 -4.60 4.23 1.86
N ASP A 21 -5.74 4.73 1.40
CA ASP A 21 -7.03 4.48 2.04
C ASP A 21 -7.73 3.36 1.30
N VAL A 22 -7.90 2.21 1.94
CA VAL A 22 -8.69 1.11 1.40
C VAL A 22 -9.99 1.01 2.17
N SER A 23 -11.08 1.07 1.43
CA SER A 23 -12.44 1.04 1.95
C SER A 23 -13.20 -0.17 1.42
N SER A 24 -14.03 -0.75 2.27
CA SER A 24 -15.10 -1.68 1.93
C SER A 24 -16.45 -1.07 2.36
N ASP A 25 -17.55 -1.80 2.23
CA ASP A 25 -18.86 -1.34 2.71
C ASP A 25 -18.91 -1.08 4.22
N THR A 26 -18.03 -1.73 5.00
CA THR A 26 -18.13 -1.76 6.47
C THR A 26 -17.03 -0.97 7.18
N GLN A 27 -15.90 -0.72 6.52
CA GLN A 27 -14.74 -0.13 7.18
C GLN A 27 -13.81 0.56 6.19
N ILE A 28 -13.00 1.47 6.72
CA ILE A 28 -11.95 2.17 5.99
C ILE A 28 -10.67 2.03 6.81
N PHE A 29 -9.60 1.61 6.16
CA PHE A 29 -8.27 1.55 6.72
C PHE A 29 -7.35 2.49 5.94
N SER A 30 -6.50 3.22 6.68
CA SER A 30 -5.49 4.12 6.12
C SER A 30 -4.10 3.64 6.49
N PHE A 31 -3.35 3.14 5.51
CA PHE A 31 -1.91 2.97 5.66
C PHE A 31 -1.22 4.30 5.38
N LYS A 32 -0.49 4.84 6.36
CA LYS A 32 0.18 6.15 6.25
C LYS A 32 1.65 5.99 6.61
N SER A 33 2.54 6.66 5.91
CA SER A 33 3.96 6.68 6.27
C SER A 33 4.61 7.98 5.80
N GLY A 34 5.66 8.42 6.48
CA GLY A 34 6.41 9.63 6.14
C GLY A 34 7.54 9.42 5.12
N ILE A 35 7.86 8.17 4.77
CA ILE A 35 8.98 7.86 3.87
C ILE A 35 8.52 6.91 2.75
N GLY A 36 7.84 7.46 1.76
CA GLY A 36 7.19 6.73 0.67
C GLY A 36 8.14 5.87 -0.16
N PHE A 37 9.37 6.33 -0.42
CA PHE A 37 10.33 5.55 -1.20
C PHE A 37 10.79 4.26 -0.49
N VAL A 38 10.60 4.14 0.83
CA VAL A 38 10.85 2.92 1.60
C VAL A 38 9.55 2.19 1.91
N ALA A 39 8.53 2.93 2.32
CA ALA A 39 7.27 2.39 2.79
C ALA A 39 6.42 1.76 1.68
N ILE A 40 6.36 2.35 0.47
CA ILE A 40 5.57 1.76 -0.62
C ILE A 40 6.15 0.39 -1.03
N PRO A 41 7.47 0.24 -1.32
CA PRO A 41 8.02 -1.07 -1.64
C PRO A 41 7.78 -2.11 -0.55
N HIS A 42 7.98 -1.74 0.72
CA HIS A 42 7.77 -2.65 1.84
C HIS A 42 6.30 -3.07 1.95
N PHE A 43 5.36 -2.13 1.81
CA PHE A 43 3.92 -2.40 1.84
C PHE A 43 3.48 -3.35 0.72
N LEU A 44 3.91 -3.07 -0.52
CA LEU A 44 3.56 -3.92 -1.67
C LEU A 44 4.19 -5.32 -1.58
N SER A 45 5.41 -5.42 -1.05
CA SER A 45 6.08 -6.71 -0.81
C SER A 45 5.38 -7.53 0.28
N THR A 46 4.99 -6.87 1.38
CA THR A 46 4.18 -7.48 2.45
C THR A 46 2.89 -8.07 1.91
N LEU A 47 2.11 -7.29 1.17
CA LEU A 47 0.85 -7.77 0.59
C LEU A 47 1.06 -8.91 -0.39
N SER A 48 2.13 -8.85 -1.20
CA SER A 48 2.51 -9.93 -2.12
C SER A 48 2.83 -11.23 -1.38
N SER A 49 3.61 -11.15 -0.30
CA SER A 49 4.02 -12.30 0.51
C SER A 49 2.81 -12.96 1.18
N LEU A 50 1.90 -12.16 1.74
CA LEU A 50 0.66 -12.64 2.33
C LEU A 50 -0.25 -13.29 1.29
N TYR A 51 -0.40 -12.68 0.11
CA TYR A 51 -1.24 -13.21 -0.97
C TYR A 51 -0.77 -14.56 -1.50
N LYS A 52 0.54 -14.75 -1.61
CA LYS A 52 1.13 -16.02 -2.04
C LYS A 52 1.13 -17.09 -0.94
N GLY A 53 0.79 -16.73 0.31
CA GLY A 53 0.92 -17.60 1.47
C GLY A 53 2.37 -17.90 1.85
N GLU A 54 3.32 -17.05 1.45
CA GLU A 54 4.74 -17.17 1.82
C GLU A 54 4.95 -16.77 3.29
N LEU A 55 4.13 -15.83 3.78
CA LEU A 55 4.07 -15.39 5.16
C LEU A 55 2.61 -15.40 5.62
N SER A 56 2.38 -15.69 6.90
CA SER A 56 1.05 -15.58 7.52
C SER A 56 0.87 -14.28 8.30
N GLU A 57 1.96 -13.64 8.72
CA GLU A 57 1.97 -12.42 9.52
C GLU A 57 3.28 -11.64 9.29
N ILE A 58 3.20 -10.31 9.30
CA ILE A 58 4.34 -9.42 9.28
C ILE A 58 4.02 -8.10 9.98
N GLU A 59 4.96 -7.64 10.80
CA GLU A 59 4.94 -6.31 11.39
C GLU A 59 5.63 -5.32 10.45
N MET A 60 5.00 -4.17 10.26
CA MET A 60 5.46 -3.10 9.42
C MET A 60 5.64 -1.83 10.24
N ASP A 61 6.89 -1.42 10.36
CA ASP A 61 7.27 -0.13 10.91
C ASP A 61 6.83 0.99 9.99
N CYS A 62 6.32 2.02 10.62
CA CYS A 62 5.72 3.13 9.94
C CYS A 62 6.76 4.23 9.79
N HIS A 63 7.55 4.16 8.72
CA HIS A 63 8.71 5.04 8.55
C HIS A 63 8.32 6.53 8.64
N GLY A 64 8.66 7.21 9.73
CA GLY A 64 8.36 8.64 9.93
C GLY A 64 7.12 8.95 10.76
N ASN A 65 6.40 7.96 11.30
CA ASN A 65 5.48 8.13 12.42
C ASN A 65 5.74 7.01 13.45
N LEU A 66 5.21 7.13 14.68
CA LEU A 66 5.45 6.15 15.75
C LEU A 66 4.45 4.98 15.73
N ASP A 67 3.68 4.86 14.65
CA ASP A 67 2.69 3.80 14.52
C ASP A 67 3.35 2.51 14.03
N TYR A 68 2.66 1.39 14.21
CA TYR A 68 3.05 0.10 13.66
C TYR A 68 1.80 -0.60 13.10
N TYR A 69 1.98 -1.34 12.01
CA TYR A 69 0.91 -2.14 11.42
C TYR A 69 1.30 -3.61 11.44
N ILE A 70 0.43 -4.46 11.98
CA ILE A 70 0.58 -5.91 11.85
C ILE A 70 -0.40 -6.37 10.77
N PHE A 71 0.12 -6.90 9.68
CA PHE A 71 -0.68 -7.51 8.63
C PHE A 71 -0.59 -9.03 8.75
N SER A 72 -1.74 -9.69 8.82
CA SER A 72 -1.81 -11.16 8.83
C SER A 72 -2.92 -11.69 7.95
N SER A 73 -2.80 -12.95 7.53
CA SER A 73 -3.76 -13.57 6.62
C SER A 73 -3.95 -15.07 6.89
N ASP A 74 -5.18 -15.54 6.69
CA ASP A 74 -5.53 -16.96 6.64
C ASP A 74 -5.58 -17.51 5.19
N GLY A 75 -5.09 -16.73 4.21
CA GLY A 75 -5.13 -17.03 2.78
C GLY A 75 -6.42 -16.59 2.07
N THR A 76 -7.48 -16.25 2.80
CA THR A 76 -8.73 -15.70 2.23
C THR A 76 -8.99 -14.28 2.72
N ASN A 77 -8.74 -14.06 4.00
CA ASN A 77 -8.98 -12.83 4.72
C ASN A 77 -7.66 -12.16 5.06
N LEU A 78 -7.68 -10.83 5.08
CA LEU A 78 -6.61 -9.97 5.56
C LEU A 78 -7.05 -9.36 6.89
N PHE A 79 -6.23 -9.51 7.91
CA PHE A 79 -6.39 -8.88 9.21
C PHE A 79 -5.30 -7.83 9.38
N ILE A 80 -5.68 -6.65 9.84
CA ILE A 80 -4.74 -5.54 10.06
C ILE A 80 -4.94 -5.04 11.48
N GLU A 81 -3.88 -5.04 12.27
CA GLU A 81 -3.82 -4.32 13.54
C GLU A 81 -3.01 -3.05 13.35
N HIS A 82 -3.61 -1.90 13.64
CA HIS A 82 -2.96 -0.61 13.67
C HIS A 82 -2.72 -0.22 15.11
N ILE A 83 -1.45 -0.28 15.53
CA ILE A 83 -0.98 0.24 16.80
C ILE A 83 -0.66 1.71 16.58
N SER A 84 -1.62 2.57 16.91
CA SER A 84 -1.54 4.01 16.73
C SER A 84 -0.94 4.66 17.95
N HIS A 85 -0.01 5.60 17.75
CA HIS A 85 0.52 6.44 18.82
C HIS A 85 -0.30 7.72 19.01
N TYR A 86 -1.08 8.16 18.02
CA TYR A 86 -1.96 9.32 18.18
C TYR A 86 -3.20 9.29 17.26
N PRO A 87 -4.42 9.09 17.82
CA PRO A 87 -4.68 8.80 19.24
C PRO A 87 -4.10 7.44 19.63
N ASP A 88 -3.61 7.31 20.86
CA ASP A 88 -3.12 6.02 21.38
C ASP A 88 -4.24 4.97 21.31
N GLY A 89 -3.97 3.84 20.66
CA GLY A 89 -4.96 2.77 20.55
C GLY A 89 -4.54 1.65 19.61
N VAL A 90 -5.26 0.52 19.72
CA VAL A 90 -5.15 -0.60 18.79
C VAL A 90 -6.45 -0.71 18.02
N PHE A 91 -6.38 -0.48 16.70
CA PHE A 91 -7.52 -0.58 15.80
C PHE A 91 -7.39 -1.84 14.95
N LYS A 92 -8.48 -2.60 14.81
CA LYS A 92 -8.48 -3.86 14.07
C LYS A 92 -9.39 -3.74 12.85
N TYR A 93 -8.88 -4.18 11.71
CA TYR A 93 -9.58 -4.14 10.44
C TYR A 93 -9.59 -5.53 9.81
N HIS A 94 -10.70 -5.87 9.15
CA HIS A 94 -10.86 -7.17 8.49
C HIS A 94 -11.35 -7.03 7.04
N PHE A 95 -10.51 -7.42 6.10
CA PHE A 95 -10.77 -7.34 4.66
C PHE A 95 -10.73 -8.72 4.01
N LYS A 96 -11.27 -8.83 2.80
CA LYS A 96 -10.97 -9.94 1.90
C LYS A 96 -9.65 -9.67 1.20
N LEU A 97 -8.73 -10.63 1.27
CA LEU A 97 -7.33 -10.44 0.88
C LEU A 97 -7.22 -10.09 -0.61
N LYS A 98 -7.90 -10.85 -1.47
CA LYS A 98 -7.85 -10.66 -2.92
C LYS A 98 -8.41 -9.30 -3.32
N GLU A 99 -9.59 -8.96 -2.83
CA GLU A 99 -10.28 -7.71 -3.15
C GLU A 99 -9.51 -6.48 -2.65
N TYR A 100 -8.87 -6.57 -1.48
CA TYR A 100 -8.01 -5.53 -0.94
C TYR A 100 -6.80 -5.26 -1.84
N ILE A 101 -6.13 -6.32 -2.28
CA ILE A 101 -4.95 -6.25 -3.16
C ILE A 101 -5.35 -5.74 -4.55
N GLU A 102 -6.47 -6.23 -5.10
CA GLU A 102 -7.00 -5.76 -6.39
C GLU A 102 -7.37 -4.27 -6.36
N ALA A 103 -7.91 -3.78 -5.25
CA ALA A 103 -8.22 -2.35 -5.08
C ALA A 103 -6.95 -1.49 -5.10
N ILE A 104 -5.90 -1.90 -4.37
CA ILE A 104 -4.59 -1.23 -4.38
C ILE A 104 -3.98 -1.26 -5.78
N TYR A 105 -3.95 -2.43 -6.42
CA TYR A 105 -3.42 -2.57 -7.78
C TYR A 105 -4.13 -1.64 -8.75
N THR A 106 -5.45 -1.66 -8.75
CA THR A 106 -6.28 -0.87 -9.67
C THR A 106 -6.03 0.62 -9.48
N GLU A 107 -6.04 1.09 -8.24
CA GLU A 107 -5.86 2.52 -7.98
C GLU A 107 -4.42 2.98 -8.23
N PHE A 108 -3.42 2.21 -7.81
CA PHE A 108 -2.02 2.56 -8.05
C PHE A 108 -1.71 2.57 -9.55
N HIS A 109 -2.28 1.62 -10.31
CA HIS A 109 -2.15 1.62 -11.77
C HIS A 109 -2.77 2.87 -12.41
N LYS A 110 -3.99 3.25 -12.00
CA LYS A 110 -4.64 4.49 -12.48
C LYS A 110 -3.84 5.73 -12.11
N TYR A 111 -3.33 5.78 -10.88
CA TYR A 111 -2.51 6.88 -10.38
C TYR A 111 -1.26 7.08 -11.24
N LEU A 112 -0.53 6.00 -11.54
CA LEU A 112 0.63 6.06 -12.44
C LEU A 112 0.24 6.54 -13.86
N GLN A 113 -0.84 6.01 -14.43
CA GLN A 113 -1.32 6.44 -15.74
C GLN A 113 -1.72 7.93 -15.77
N GLN A 114 -2.27 8.45 -14.67
CA GLN A 114 -2.60 9.87 -14.56
C GLN A 114 -1.33 10.71 -14.56
N LEU A 115 -0.32 10.33 -13.78
CA LEU A 115 0.97 11.04 -13.75
C LEU A 115 1.71 11.01 -15.08
N GLU A 116 1.60 9.91 -15.85
CA GLU A 116 2.11 9.84 -17.22
C GLU A 116 1.40 10.84 -18.14
N LYS A 117 0.06 10.93 -18.06
CA LYS A 117 -0.74 11.89 -18.85
C LYS A 117 -0.41 13.34 -18.50
N GLU A 118 -0.12 13.61 -17.23
CA GLU A 118 0.27 14.94 -16.73
C GLU A 118 1.74 15.28 -17.02
N GLY A 119 2.51 14.34 -17.59
CA GLY A 119 3.92 14.54 -17.93
C GLY A 119 4.86 14.56 -16.72
N VAL A 120 4.39 14.04 -15.57
CA VAL A 120 5.18 13.88 -14.35
C VAL A 120 6.07 12.64 -14.46
N LEU A 121 5.53 11.54 -15.01
CA LEU A 121 6.28 10.32 -15.33
C LEU A 121 6.59 10.23 -16.84
N PRO A 122 7.75 9.65 -17.23
CA PRO A 122 8.84 9.19 -16.35
C PRO A 122 9.57 10.38 -15.72
N LEU A 123 10.14 10.17 -14.52
CA LEU A 123 10.89 11.23 -13.82
C LEU A 123 12.09 11.67 -14.66
N LYS A 124 12.22 12.97 -14.89
CA LYS A 124 13.31 13.55 -15.73
C LYS A 124 14.70 13.35 -15.13
N THR A 125 14.78 13.33 -13.81
CA THR A 125 15.97 13.03 -13.01
C THR A 125 15.55 12.08 -11.90
N GLN A 126 16.29 11.00 -11.73
CA GLN A 126 16.09 10.14 -10.56
C GLN A 126 16.66 10.85 -9.34
N GLU A 127 15.79 11.63 -8.70
CA GLU A 127 16.10 12.16 -7.38
C GLU A 127 16.20 10.97 -6.41
N PHE A 128 17.35 10.85 -5.75
CA PHE A 128 17.52 9.91 -4.66
C PHE A 128 16.38 10.16 -3.65
N ALA A 129 15.69 9.09 -3.25
CA ALA A 129 14.52 9.13 -2.36
C ALA A 129 13.20 9.68 -2.95
N HIS A 130 13.05 9.83 -4.28
CA HIS A 130 11.73 10.14 -4.86
C HIS A 130 10.72 9.02 -4.53
N PRO A 131 9.50 9.33 -4.02
CA PRO A 131 8.52 8.31 -3.62
C PRO A 131 7.89 7.53 -4.78
N LEU A 132 8.30 7.82 -6.02
CA LEU A 132 7.99 7.06 -7.24
C LEU A 132 9.27 6.74 -8.04
N GLY A 133 10.41 6.63 -7.35
CA GLY A 133 11.66 6.18 -7.97
C GLY A 133 11.57 4.74 -8.46
N ASP A 134 12.62 4.29 -9.15
CA ASP A 134 12.67 2.96 -9.77
C ASP A 134 12.40 1.83 -8.79
N ASN A 135 12.85 1.95 -7.55
CA ASN A 135 12.59 0.94 -6.52
C ASN A 135 11.08 0.77 -6.23
N VAL A 136 10.32 1.87 -6.23
CA VAL A 136 8.87 1.86 -6.05
C VAL A 136 8.17 1.30 -7.28
N LEU A 137 8.56 1.74 -8.47
CA LEU A 137 7.98 1.26 -9.72
C LEU A 137 8.24 -0.24 -9.91
N ASN A 138 9.47 -0.70 -9.63
CA ASN A 138 9.82 -2.12 -9.69
C ASN A 138 9.03 -2.94 -8.67
N ALA A 139 8.91 -2.47 -7.42
CA ALA A 139 8.09 -3.14 -6.41
C ALA A 139 6.62 -3.22 -6.84
N PHE A 140 6.09 -2.18 -7.50
CA PHE A 140 4.74 -2.22 -8.06
C PHE A 140 4.61 -3.22 -9.21
N TYR A 141 5.59 -3.31 -10.11
CA TYR A 141 5.57 -4.32 -11.17
C TYR A 141 5.63 -5.74 -10.61
N GLU A 142 6.47 -6.01 -9.62
CA GLU A 142 6.52 -7.29 -8.93
C GLU A 142 5.19 -7.61 -8.25
N PHE A 143 4.62 -6.67 -7.50
CA PHE A 143 3.29 -6.78 -6.90
C PHE A 143 2.21 -7.06 -7.96
N SER A 144 2.20 -6.35 -9.07
CA SER A 144 1.22 -6.56 -10.14
C SER A 144 1.32 -7.95 -10.78
N SER A 145 2.49 -8.58 -10.74
CA SER A 145 2.71 -9.91 -11.31
C SER A 145 2.05 -11.01 -10.48
N VAL A 146 1.85 -10.79 -9.18
CA VAL A 146 1.27 -11.80 -8.27
C VAL A 146 -0.22 -11.99 -8.53
N LEU A 147 -0.90 -10.96 -9.04
CA LEU A 147 -2.31 -10.97 -9.40
C LEU A 147 -2.60 -11.64 -10.76
N LYS A 148 -1.56 -11.88 -11.57
CA LYS A 148 -1.69 -12.52 -12.89
C LYS A 148 -1.61 -14.05 -12.83
N ARG A 149 -1.42 -14.62 -11.64
CA ARG A 149 -1.43 -16.06 -11.37
C ARG A 149 -2.79 -16.52 -10.89
#